data_AF-A0A846PJB9-F1
#
_entry.id   AF-A0A846PJB9-F1
#
_cell.length_a   1.000
_cell.length_b   1.000
_cell.length_c   1.000
_cell.angle_alpha   90.00
_cell.angle_beta   90.00
_cell.angle_gamma   90.00
#
_symmetry.space_group_name_H-M   'P 1'
#
loop_
_entity.id
_entity.type
_entity.pdbx_description
1 polymer ?
#
loop_
_entity_poly.entity_id
_entity_poly.type
_entity_poly.pdbx_seq_one_letter_code
_entity_poly.pdbx_strand_id
1 'polypeptide(L)'
;MEKLRDRMMVIIEKEWPVSVTEIARHLGIFKKGMNEKKRKAAVGKIIYHVKKLKEKEEIRTKKIGQTVIIWPREIEKLRVLHEMIR
;
A
#
# COMPACT_ATOMS: atom_id res chain seq x y z
N MET A 1 12.32 12.87 1.58
CA MET A 1 11.81 11.51 1.33
C MET A 1 10.58 11.16 2.18
N GLU A 2 10.35 11.83 3.31
CA GLU A 2 9.19 11.66 4.21
C GLU A 2 7.84 11.91 3.51
N LYS A 3 7.72 13.03 2.78
CA LYS A 3 6.51 13.44 2.04
C LYS A 3 5.84 12.37 1.16
N LEU A 4 6.57 11.40 0.61
CA LEU A 4 5.98 10.34 -0.22
C LEU A 4 5.34 9.24 0.63
N ARG A 5 6.00 8.84 1.73
CA ARG A 5 5.45 7.85 2.66
C ARG A 5 4.19 8.38 3.33
N ASP A 6 4.20 9.63 3.75
CA ASP A 6 3.04 10.23 4.43
C ASP A 6 1.82 10.23 3.51
N ARG A 7 2.02 10.62 2.24
CA ARG A 7 0.98 10.54 1.20
C ARG A 7 0.52 9.11 0.94
N MET A 8 1.42 8.12 0.98
CA MET A 8 1.05 6.71 0.85
C MET A 8 0.22 6.24 2.03
N MET A 9 0.58 6.60 3.26
CA MET A 9 -0.18 6.25 4.46
C MET A 9 -1.59 6.82 4.43
N VAL A 10 -1.75 8.09 4.04
CA VAL A 10 -3.08 8.70 3.86
C VAL A 10 -3.94 7.92 2.86
N ILE A 11 -3.35 7.41 1.77
CA ILE A 11 -4.08 6.57 0.80
C ILE A 11 -4.44 5.22 1.43
N ILE A 12 -3.50 4.58 2.12
CA ILE A 12 -3.72 3.27 2.77
C ILE A 12 -4.81 3.38 3.84
N GLU A 13 -4.86 4.45 4.61
CA GLU A 13 -5.87 4.65 5.65
C GLU A 13 -7.28 4.90 5.09
N LYS A 14 -7.38 5.51 3.92
CA LYS A 14 -8.68 5.87 3.31
C LYS A 14 -9.24 4.81 2.38
N GLU A 15 -8.37 4.10 1.66
CA GLU A 15 -8.74 3.24 0.54
C GLU A 15 -8.43 1.75 0.81
N TRP A 16 -8.12 1.36 2.05
CA TRP A 16 -7.86 -0.04 2.35
C TRP A 16 -9.10 -0.92 2.09
N PRO A 17 -8.91 -2.17 1.63
CA PRO A 17 -7.64 -2.77 1.22
C PRO A 17 -7.15 -2.25 -0.14
N VAL A 18 -5.87 -1.90 -0.25
CA VAL A 18 -5.30 -1.29 -1.46
C VAL A 18 -4.05 -2.04 -1.95
N SER A 19 -3.83 -2.07 -3.27
CA SER A 19 -2.63 -2.64 -3.88
C SER A 19 -1.56 -1.58 -4.21
N VAL A 20 -0.34 -2.04 -4.47
CA VAL A 20 0.79 -1.19 -4.89
C VAL A 20 0.48 -0.40 -6.17
N THR A 21 -0.20 -1.01 -7.14
CA THR A 21 -0.57 -0.37 -8.41
C THR A 21 -1.66 0.67 -8.23
N GLU A 22 -2.59 0.46 -7.31
CA GLU A 22 -3.60 1.46 -6.93
C GLU A 22 -2.97 2.64 -6.21
N ILE A 23 -2.08 2.41 -5.24
CA ILE A 23 -1.30 3.48 -4.61
C ILE A 23 -0.57 4.32 -5.68
N ALA A 24 0.06 3.67 -6.66
CA ALA A 24 0.74 4.36 -7.76
C ALA A 24 -0.20 5.26 -8.58
N ARG A 25 -1.43 4.78 -8.79
CA ARG A 25 -2.49 5.49 -9.51
C ARG A 25 -2.99 6.70 -8.71
N HIS A 26 -3.32 6.51 -7.42
CA HIS A 26 -3.76 7.59 -6.53
C HIS A 26 -2.70 8.68 -6.34
N LEU A 27 -1.43 8.30 -6.32
CA LEU A 27 -0.32 9.26 -6.25
C LEU A 27 -0.08 10.02 -7.56
N GLY A 28 -0.79 9.68 -8.65
CA GLY A 28 -0.58 10.26 -9.97
C GLY A 28 0.77 9.90 -10.60
N ILE A 29 1.40 8.82 -10.14
CA ILE A 29 2.72 8.41 -10.62
C ILE A 29 2.62 7.82 -12.04
N PHE A 30 1.53 7.12 -12.34
CA PHE A 30 1.26 6.64 -13.69
C PHE A 30 0.76 7.76 -14.60
N LYS A 31 1.67 8.36 -15.38
CA LYS A 31 1.35 9.37 -16.39
C LYS A 31 0.91 8.74 -17.72
N LYS A 32 0.06 9.45 -18.47
CA LYS A 32 -0.33 9.05 -19.84
C LYS A 32 0.92 8.94 -20.73
N GLY A 33 0.99 7.89 -21.56
CA GLY A 33 2.17 7.61 -22.42
C GLY A 33 3.37 6.97 -21.71
N MET A 34 3.26 6.65 -20.42
CA MET A 34 4.34 5.98 -19.70
C MET A 34 4.49 4.51 -20.14
N ASN A 35 5.67 4.17 -20.66
CA ASN A 35 6.00 2.80 -21.07
C ASN A 35 6.14 1.83 -19.89
N GLU A 36 6.15 0.54 -20.20
CA GLU A 36 6.14 -0.53 -19.19
C GLU A 36 7.36 -0.50 -18.26
N LYS A 37 8.54 -0.21 -18.81
CA LYS A 37 9.78 -0.10 -18.02
C LYS A 37 9.68 0.98 -16.94
N LYS A 38 9.13 2.15 -17.28
CA LYS A 38 8.93 3.26 -16.34
C LYS A 38 7.86 2.92 -15.28
N ARG A 39 6.78 2.22 -15.66
CA ARG A 39 5.76 1.75 -14.71
C ARG A 39 6.34 0.76 -13.70
N LYS A 40 7.14 -0.20 -14.15
CA LYS A 40 7.84 -1.16 -13.27
C LYS A 40 8.77 -0.45 -12.29
N ALA A 41 9.55 0.52 -12.75
CA ALA A 41 10.44 1.31 -11.88
C ALA A 41 9.65 2.13 -10.83
N ALA A 42 8.52 2.72 -11.22
CA ALA A 42 7.62 3.42 -10.30
C ALA A 42 7.03 2.48 -9.23
N VAL A 43 6.55 1.31 -9.65
CA VAL A 43 6.05 0.26 -8.74
C VAL A 43 7.15 -0.17 -7.78
N GLY A 44 8.38 -0.39 -8.24
CA GLY A 44 9.53 -0.74 -7.40
C GLY A 44 9.79 0.28 -6.29
N LYS A 45 9.67 1.59 -6.58
CA LYS A 45 9.80 2.65 -5.57
C LYS A 45 8.71 2.56 -4.51
N ILE A 46 7.47 2.29 -4.90
CA ILE A 46 6.35 2.13 -3.96
C ILE A 46 6.55 0.89 -3.10
N ILE A 47 6.96 -0.24 -3.69
CA ILE A 47 7.28 -1.47 -2.95
C ILE A 47 8.34 -1.21 -1.89
N TYR A 48 9.38 -0.44 -2.20
CA TYR A 48 10.41 -0.05 -1.22
C TYR A 48 9.78 0.66 -0.01
N HIS A 49 8.90 1.64 -0.25
CA HIS A 49 8.22 2.35 0.84
C HIS A 49 7.24 1.46 1.62
N VAL A 50 6.49 0.58 0.93
CA VAL A 50 5.62 -0.42 1.58
C VAL A 50 6.45 -1.33 2.50
N LYS A 51 7.61 -1.80 2.05
CA LYS A 51 8.51 -2.60 2.90
C LYS A 51 8.93 -1.83 4.16
N LYS A 52 9.29 -0.55 4.02
CA LYS A 52 9.66 0.29 5.17
C LYS A 52 8.51 0.54 6.14
N LEU A 53 7.30 0.79 5.65
CA LEU A 53 6.11 0.94 6.50
C LEU A 53 5.75 -0.36 7.22
N LYS A 54 5.92 -1.50 6.53
CA LYS A 54 5.73 -2.84 7.13
C LYS A 54 6.79 -3.13 8.20
N GLU A 55 8.06 -2.84 7.95
CA GLU A 55 9.17 -3.00 8.92
C GLU A 55 8.91 -2.21 10.20
N LYS A 56 8.30 -1.02 10.08
CA LYS A 56 7.88 -0.19 11.21
C LYS A 56 6.55 -0.61 11.84
N GLU A 57 5.94 -1.67 11.34
CA GLU A 57 4.62 -2.17 11.73
C GLU A 57 3.46 -1.17 11.57
N GLU A 58 3.59 -0.14 10.74
CA GLU A 58 2.52 0.84 10.50
C GLU A 58 1.41 0.24 9.61
N ILE A 59 1.77 -0.73 8.77
CA ILE A 59 0.85 -1.42 7.85
C ILE A 59 1.01 -2.93 7.94
N ARG A 60 0.01 -3.62 7.41
CA ARG A 60 0.05 -5.04 7.09
C ARG A 60 -0.02 -5.25 5.60
N THR A 61 0.49 -6.40 5.17
CA THR A 61 0.54 -6.78 3.76
C THR A 61 0.21 -8.25 3.61
N LYS A 62 -0.55 -8.61 2.58
CA LYS A 62 -0.75 -10.00 2.17
C LYS A 62 -0.58 -10.15 0.67
N LYS A 63 0.17 -11.17 0.26
CA LYS A 63 0.34 -11.51 -1.15
C LYS A 63 -0.79 -12.43 -1.57
N ILE A 64 -1.50 -12.07 -2.64
CA ILE A 64 -2.56 -12.86 -3.27
C ILE A 64 -2.21 -12.97 -4.75
N GLY A 65 -1.82 -14.16 -5.19
CA GLY A 65 -1.25 -14.36 -6.52
C GLY A 65 -0.01 -13.47 -6.74
N GLN A 66 -0.09 -12.58 -7.74
CA GLN A 66 0.98 -11.62 -8.03
C GLN A 66 0.79 -10.25 -7.36
N THR A 67 -0.34 -10.02 -6.69
CA THR A 67 -0.69 -8.73 -6.09
C THR A 67 -0.33 -8.71 -4.60
N VAL A 68 0.17 -7.56 -4.13
CA VAL A 68 0.37 -7.29 -2.70
C VAL A 68 -0.74 -6.36 -2.25
N ILE A 69 -1.61 -6.88 -1.38
CA ILE A 69 -2.69 -6.14 -0.72
C ILE A 69 -2.16 -5.55 0.59
N ILE A 70 -2.56 -4.31 0.88
CA ILE A 70 -2.02 -3.48 1.96
C ILE A 70 -3.19 -2.84 2.74
N TRP A 71 -3.06 -2.77 4.06
CA TRP A 71 -4.01 -2.10 4.95
C TRP A 71 -3.30 -1.62 6.22
N PRO A 72 -3.87 -0.65 6.98
CA PRO A 72 -3.25 -0.13 8.18
C PRO A 72 -3.33 -1.15 9.34
N ARG A 73 -2.37 -1.10 10.26
CA ARG A 73 -2.26 -2.07 11.38
C ARG A 73 -3.51 -2.08 12.26
N GLU A 74 -4.17 -0.95 12.43
CA GLU A 74 -5.32 -0.73 13.30
C GLU A 74 -6.49 -1.65 12.94
N ILE A 75 -6.65 -1.98 11.66
CA ILE A 75 -7.72 -2.85 11.16
C ILE A 75 -7.59 -4.28 11.70
N GLU A 76 -6.38 -4.74 12.01
CA GLU A 76 -6.22 -6.06 12.63
C GLU A 76 -6.85 -6.11 14.03
N LYS A 77 -6.82 -5.00 14.78
CA LYS A 77 -7.48 -4.94 16.08
C LYS A 77 -9.00 -5.09 15.92
N LEU A 78 -9.58 -4.40 14.94
CA LEU A 78 -11.00 -4.51 14.63
C LEU A 78 -11.37 -5.91 14.15
N ARG A 79 -10.52 -6.54 13.33
CA ARG A 79 -10.70 -7.92 12.88
C ARG A 79 -10.72 -8.90 14.03
N VAL A 80 -9.77 -8.79 14.96
CA VAL A 80 -9.72 -9.64 16.16
C VAL A 80 -10.96 -9.45 17.02
N LEU A 81 -11.39 -8.21 17.27
CA LEU A 81 -12.63 -7.96 18.03
C LEU A 81 -13.85 -8.59 17.36
N HIS A 82 -13.97 -8.46 16.04
CA HIS A 82 -15.04 -9.08 15.27
C HIS A 82 -15.00 -10.62 15.33
N GLU A 83 -13.82 -11.22 15.30
CA GLU A 83 -13.64 -12.68 15.47
C GLU A 83 -13.98 -13.15 16.89
N MET A 84 -13.85 -12.31 17.93
CA MET A 84 -14.18 -12.64 19.32
C MET A 84 -15.68 -12.55 19.64
N ILE A 85 -16.42 -11.69 18.95
CA ILE A 85 -17.87 -11.51 19.14
C ILE A 85 -18.72 -12.43 18.26
N ARG A 86 -18.08 -13.17 17.35
CA ARG A 86 -18.70 -14.22 16.54
C ARG A 86 -18.56 -15.56 17.23
#